data_AF-A0AAN8VZY9-F1
#
_entry.id   AF-A0AAN8VZY9-F1
#
_cell.length_a   1.000
_cell.length_b   1.000
_cell.length_c   1.000
_cell.angle_alpha   90.00
_cell.angle_beta   90.00
_cell.angle_gamma   90.00
#
_symmetry.space_group_name_H-M   'P 1'
#
loop_
_entity.id
_entity.type
_entity.pdbx_description
1 polymer ?
#
loop_
_entity_poly.entity_id
_entity_poly.type
_entity_poly.pdbx_seq_one_letter_code
_entity_poly.pdbx_strand_id
1 'polypeptide(L)'
;WNLLGGGEDVLLMEKLLETYRGFGSLNSLVDVGGGKGSSLSMIVMKYPSIMGINFDMPYVIGQASPHHDKTNIFSLPTYCIEQVGGNLFGRVPEGDAILLSLGYKNSSSKPYHPNVFNLLK
;
A
#
# COMPACT_ATOMS: atom_id res chain seq x y z
N TRP A 1 4.82 13.13 -15.91
CA TRP A 1 5.19 12.14 -14.88
C TRP A 1 4.25 12.32 -13.71
N ASN A 2 3.06 11.72 -13.77
CA ASN A 2 2.07 11.85 -12.71
C ASN A 2 2.36 10.82 -11.63
N LEU A 3 2.59 11.37 -10.44
CA LEU A 3 2.51 10.74 -9.14
C LEU A 3 1.16 10.02 -9.01
N LEU A 4 1.12 8.89 -8.29
CA LEU A 4 -0.09 8.16 -7.90
C LEU A 4 -1.18 9.14 -7.43
N GLY A 5 -2.42 9.05 -7.96
CA GLY A 5 -3.54 9.87 -7.44
C GLY A 5 -4.59 10.31 -8.46
N GLY A 6 -5.27 9.37 -9.12
CA GLY A 6 -6.60 9.69 -9.65
C GLY A 6 -7.60 9.71 -8.50
N GLY A 7 -8.51 10.70 -8.43
CA GLY A 7 -9.55 10.76 -7.39
C GLY A 7 -10.43 9.50 -7.32
N GLU A 8 -10.49 8.74 -8.40
CA GLU A 8 -11.21 7.46 -8.49
C GLU A 8 -10.63 6.35 -7.60
N ASP A 9 -9.30 6.27 -7.46
CA ASP A 9 -8.64 5.23 -6.65
C ASP A 9 -8.88 5.47 -5.14
N VAL A 10 -8.94 6.74 -4.73
CA VAL A 10 -9.22 7.13 -3.34
C VAL A 10 -10.67 6.79 -2.98
N LEU A 11 -11.64 7.14 -3.82
CA LEU A 11 -13.05 6.85 -3.60
C LEU A 11 -13.32 5.34 -3.54
N LEU A 12 -12.63 4.55 -4.36
CA LEU A 12 -12.73 3.10 -4.31
C LEU A 12 -12.20 2.54 -2.99
N MET A 13 -11.04 3.03 -2.53
CA MET A 13 -10.47 2.62 -1.25
C MET A 13 -11.34 2.99 -0.06
N GLU A 14 -11.95 4.18 -0.06
CA GLU A 14 -12.92 4.57 0.97
C GLU A 14 -14.09 3.59 1.02
N LYS A 15 -14.70 3.28 -0.13
CA LYS A 15 -15.82 2.33 -0.22
C LYS A 15 -15.42 0.90 0.16
N LEU A 16 -14.22 0.48 -0.19
CA LEU A 16 -13.67 -0.82 0.23
C LEU A 16 -13.56 -0.85 1.75
N LEU A 17 -12.96 0.17 2.35
CA LEU A 17 -12.83 0.26 3.80
C LEU A 17 -14.19 0.35 4.49
N GLU A 18 -15.21 0.97 3.88
CA GLU A 18 -16.58 1.01 4.41
C GLU A 18 -17.25 -0.36 4.44
N THR A 19 -16.96 -1.26 3.51
CA THR A 19 -17.70 -2.53 3.34
C THR A 19 -16.91 -3.74 3.82
N TYR A 20 -15.60 -3.74 3.63
CA TYR A 20 -14.71 -4.82 4.03
C TYR A 20 -14.28 -4.68 5.50
N ARG A 21 -14.27 -5.79 6.22
CA ARG A 21 -13.86 -5.85 7.65
C ARG A 21 -12.73 -6.83 7.91
N GLY A 22 -12.20 -7.50 6.88
CA GLY A 22 -11.19 -8.55 7.05
C GLY A 22 -9.84 -8.06 7.59
N PHE A 23 -9.58 -6.75 7.58
CA PHE A 23 -8.39 -6.17 8.22
C PHE A 23 -8.47 -6.12 9.75
N GLY A 24 -9.68 -6.16 10.34
CA GLY A 24 -9.87 -5.90 11.77
C GLY A 24 -9.24 -6.91 12.73
N SER A 25 -8.82 -8.09 12.25
CA SER A 25 -8.15 -9.11 13.05
C SER A 25 -6.64 -9.22 12.78
N LEU A 26 -6.09 -8.38 11.91
CA LEU A 26 -4.67 -8.43 11.56
C LEU A 26 -3.84 -7.62 12.56
N ASN A 27 -2.65 -8.12 12.87
CA ASN A 27 -1.59 -7.39 13.57
C ASN A 27 -0.59 -6.81 12.57
N SER A 28 -0.39 -7.46 11.41
CA SER A 28 0.52 -6.99 10.36
C SER A 28 -0.05 -7.20 8.96
N LEU A 29 0.24 -6.26 8.06
CA LEU A 29 -0.19 -6.31 6.67
C LEU A 29 0.96 -5.90 5.76
N VAL A 30 1.27 -6.76 4.78
CA VAL A 30 2.29 -6.51 3.76
C VAL A 30 1.61 -6.07 2.47
N ASP A 31 1.90 -4.87 1.97
CA ASP A 31 1.45 -4.35 0.67
C ASP A 31 2.56 -4.54 -0.37
N VAL A 32 2.43 -5.55 -1.21
CA VAL A 32 3.41 -5.95 -2.23
C VAL A 32 3.14 -5.21 -3.53
N GLY A 33 4.10 -4.40 -3.99
CA GLY A 33 3.93 -3.51 -5.12
C GLY A 33 3.10 -2.27 -4.80
N GLY A 34 3.04 -1.87 -3.51
CA GLY A 34 2.23 -0.76 -3.03
C GLY A 34 2.70 0.63 -3.47
N GLY A 35 3.80 0.73 -4.21
CA GLY A 35 4.35 1.99 -4.69
C GLY A 35 4.77 2.87 -3.53
N LYS A 36 4.05 4.00 -3.34
CA LYS A 36 4.29 4.93 -2.21
C LYS A 36 3.50 4.57 -0.95
N GLY A 37 2.72 3.49 -0.95
CA GLY A 37 1.98 3.02 0.22
C GLY A 37 0.71 3.80 0.54
N SER A 38 0.10 4.51 -0.42
CA SER A 38 -1.13 5.30 -0.18
C SER A 38 -2.29 4.43 0.30
N SER A 39 -2.54 3.29 -0.35
CA SER A 39 -3.61 2.35 0.02
C SER A 39 -3.38 1.77 1.41
N LEU A 40 -2.16 1.30 1.69
CA LEU A 40 -1.76 0.83 3.01
C LEU A 40 -1.93 1.91 4.08
N SER A 41 -1.62 3.17 3.75
CA SER A 41 -1.82 4.31 4.66
C SER A 41 -3.29 4.47 5.05
N MET A 42 -4.22 4.39 4.10
CA MET A 42 -5.65 4.46 4.39
C MET A 42 -6.12 3.29 5.27
N ILE A 43 -5.58 2.09 5.06
CA ILE A 43 -5.89 0.91 5.88
C ILE A 43 -5.40 1.12 7.32
N VAL A 44 -4.13 1.47 7.52
CA VAL A 44 -3.54 1.66 8.86
C VAL A 44 -4.19 2.85 9.59
N MET A 45 -4.61 3.90 8.88
CA MET A 45 -5.40 5.00 9.47
C MET A 45 -6.74 4.52 10.04
N LYS A 46 -7.41 3.57 9.38
CA LYS A 46 -8.68 3.00 9.87
C LYS A 46 -8.47 1.91 10.93
N TYR A 47 -7.36 1.20 10.85
CA TYR A 47 -7.00 0.08 11.72
C TYR A 47 -5.61 0.34 12.35
N PRO A 48 -5.51 1.28 13.31
CA PRO A 48 -4.23 1.73 13.88
C PRO A 48 -3.44 0.63 14.62
N SER A 49 -4.07 -0.49 14.95
CA SER A 49 -3.39 -1.66 15.55
C SER A 49 -2.56 -2.45 14.54
N ILE A 50 -2.75 -2.23 13.23
CA ILE A 50 -2.01 -2.93 12.18
C ILE A 50 -0.65 -2.27 11.98
N MET A 51 0.41 -3.07 12.03
CA MET A 51 1.72 -2.71 11.53
C MET A 51 1.76 -2.88 10.02
N GLY A 52 1.90 -1.78 9.28
CA GLY A 52 1.98 -1.81 7.82
C GLY A 52 3.41 -2.01 7.32
N ILE A 53 3.59 -2.87 6.32
CA ILE A 53 4.86 -3.02 5.59
C ILE A 53 4.60 -2.75 4.10
N ASN A 54 5.08 -1.62 3.59
CA ASN A 54 5.06 -1.34 2.16
C ASN A 54 6.31 -1.97 1.51
N PHE A 55 6.09 -2.96 0.64
CA PHE A 55 7.15 -3.71 -0.03
C PHE A 55 7.15 -3.43 -1.53
N ASP A 56 8.20 -2.78 -2.03
CA ASP A 56 8.36 -2.49 -3.45
C ASP A 56 9.82 -2.62 -3.89
N MET A 57 10.09 -2.41 -5.18
CA MET A 57 11.45 -2.36 -5.71
C MET A 57 12.25 -1.25 -5.01
N PRO A 58 13.56 -1.46 -4.72
CA PRO A 58 14.36 -0.48 -3.97
C PRO A 58 14.32 0.95 -4.54
N TYR A 59 14.29 1.09 -5.87
CA TYR A 59 14.19 2.40 -6.52
C TYR A 59 12.84 3.10 -6.28
N VAL A 60 11.75 2.34 -6.14
CA VAL A 60 10.42 2.88 -5.84
C VAL A 60 10.37 3.32 -4.37
N ILE A 61 10.85 2.48 -3.46
CA ILE A 61 10.97 2.79 -2.03
C ILE A 61 11.85 4.01 -1.78
N GLY A 62 12.98 4.14 -2.50
CA GLY A 62 13.83 5.32 -2.40
C GLY A 62 13.17 6.64 -2.83
N GLN A 63 12.05 6.58 -3.55
CA GLN A 63 11.22 7.73 -3.93
C GLN A 63 9.93 7.85 -3.11
N ALA A 64 9.59 6.83 -2.31
CA ALA A 64 8.56 6.97 -1.32
C ALA A 64 9.04 8.03 -0.33
N SER A 65 8.22 9.04 -0.09
CA SER A 65 8.58 10.05 0.91
C SER A 65 8.78 9.31 2.23
N PRO A 66 9.87 9.53 2.97
CA PRO A 66 9.90 9.08 4.34
C PRO A 66 8.67 9.71 5.01
N HIS A 67 7.80 8.90 5.60
CA HIS A 67 6.65 9.34 6.41
C HIS A 67 7.11 10.07 7.70
N HIS A 68 8.30 10.70 7.67
CA HIS A 68 8.88 11.55 8.68
C HIS A 68 8.66 13.04 8.40
N ASP A 69 7.99 13.41 7.31
CA ASP A 69 7.54 14.78 7.14
C ASP A 69 6.29 15.04 8.01
N LYS A 70 6.51 15.45 9.26
CA LYS A 70 5.50 15.77 10.28
C LYS A 70 4.45 16.80 9.85
N THR A 71 4.57 17.39 8.66
CA THR A 71 3.62 18.35 8.09
C THR A 71 2.55 17.71 7.21
N ASN A 72 2.72 16.44 6.81
CA ASN A 72 1.71 15.67 6.13
C ASN A 72 0.90 14.85 7.14
N ILE A 73 -0.44 14.87 7.04
CA ILE A 73 -1.37 14.08 7.86
C ILE A 73 -1.05 12.56 7.84
N PHE A 74 -0.35 12.08 6.81
CA PHE A 74 0.13 10.69 6.68
C PHE A 74 1.44 10.37 7.43
N SER A 75 2.00 11.34 8.16
CA SER A 75 3.28 11.23 8.91
C SER A 75 3.08 11.42 10.42
N LEU A 76 1.87 11.20 10.92
CA LEU A 76 1.63 11.21 12.37
C LEU A 76 2.38 10.03 13.01
N PRO A 77 2.99 10.22 14.19
CA PRO A 77 3.76 9.18 14.90
C PRO A 77 2.94 7.95 15.30
N THR A 78 1.63 7.98 15.09
CA THR A 78 0.66 6.93 15.46
C THR A 78 0.52 5.84 14.41
N TYR A 79 0.94 6.06 13.15
CA TYR A 79 0.75 5.11 12.06
C TYR A 79 2.11 4.66 11.53
N CYS A 80 2.58 3.50 11.97
CA CYS A 80 3.85 2.94 11.55
C CYS A 80 3.69 2.15 10.24
N ILE A 81 4.18 2.73 9.14
CA ILE A 81 4.42 2.01 7.88
C ILE A 81 5.92 1.86 7.71
N GLU A 82 6.39 0.62 7.68
CA GLU A 82 7.76 0.30 7.31
C GLU A 82 7.88 0.26 5.78
N GLN A 83 8.94 0.87 5.26
CA GLN A 83 9.22 0.92 3.83
C GLN A 83 10.35 -0.06 3.52
N VAL A 84 10.05 -1.16 2.83
CA VAL A 84 11.00 -2.27 2.61
C VAL A 84 11.26 -2.45 1.12
N GLY A 85 12.52 -2.31 0.71
CA GLY A 85 12.96 -2.55 -0.67
C GLY A 85 13.32 -4.00 -0.92
N GLY A 86 12.84 -4.60 -2.01
CA GLY A 86 13.25 -5.96 -2.40
C GLY A 86 12.75 -6.42 -3.77
N ASN A 87 12.90 -7.71 -4.06
CA ASN A 87 12.41 -8.32 -5.29
C ASN A 87 10.97 -8.83 -5.10
N LEU A 88 10.02 -8.26 -5.84
CA LEU A 88 8.59 -8.60 -5.79
C LEU A 88 8.27 -10.06 -6.17
N PHE A 89 9.15 -10.71 -6.94
CA PHE A 89 9.02 -12.11 -7.36
C PHE A 89 9.90 -13.05 -6.53
N GLY A 90 10.61 -12.51 -5.53
CA GLY A 90 11.43 -13.26 -4.60
C GLY A 90 10.70 -13.52 -3.29
N ARG A 91 11.46 -13.58 -2.20
CA ARG A 91 10.89 -13.66 -0.84
C ARG A 91 10.32 -12.29 -0.47
N VAL A 92 9.04 -12.28 -0.12
CA VAL A 92 8.34 -11.12 0.45
C VAL A 92 8.43 -11.15 1.99
N PRO A 93 8.30 -9.99 2.67
CA PRO A 93 8.19 -9.95 4.13
C PRO A 93 7.03 -10.82 4.65
N GLU A 94 7.16 -11.30 5.88
CA GLU A 94 6.11 -12.06 6.56
C GLU A 94 5.12 -11.10 7.24
N GLY A 95 3.85 -11.47 7.23
CA GLY A 95 2.77 -10.77 7.93
C GLY A 95 1.50 -11.61 7.99
N ASP A 96 0.51 -11.18 8.76
CA ASP A 96 -0.74 -11.93 8.94
C ASP A 96 -1.55 -12.04 7.65
N ALA A 97 -1.37 -11.08 6.73
CA ALA A 97 -1.89 -11.15 5.38
C ALA A 97 -1.04 -10.36 4.38
N ILE A 98 -1.24 -10.67 3.11
CA ILE A 98 -0.62 -9.97 1.98
C ILE A 98 -1.71 -9.27 1.16
N LEU A 99 -1.53 -7.97 0.94
CA LEU A 99 -2.20 -7.20 -0.08
C LEU A 99 -1.30 -7.12 -1.32
N LEU A 100 -1.84 -7.48 -2.49
CA LEU A 100 -1.13 -7.40 -3.76
C LEU A 100 -1.61 -6.17 -4.55
N SER A 101 -0.72 -5.21 -4.81
CA SER A 101 -1.04 -3.96 -5.51
C SER A 101 -0.29 -3.81 -6.85
N LEU A 102 0.07 -4.93 -7.49
CA LEU A 102 0.89 -4.94 -8.71
C LEU A 102 0.17 -4.33 -9.93
N GLY A 103 0.63 -3.16 -10.37
CA GLY A 103 0.29 -2.59 -11.67
C GLY A 103 1.23 -3.09 -12.77
N TYR A 104 0.81 -4.05 -13.62
CA TYR A 104 1.56 -4.38 -14.83
C TYR A 104 1.39 -3.28 -15.88
N LYS A 105 2.43 -2.46 -16.11
CA LYS A 105 2.46 -1.50 -17.22
C LYS A 105 2.98 -2.18 -18.48
N ASN A 106 2.09 -2.46 -19.44
CA ASN A 106 2.49 -2.84 -20.79
C ASN A 106 3.04 -1.59 -21.52
N SER A 107 4.17 -1.72 -22.23
CA SER A 107 4.83 -0.66 -23.01
C SER A 107 4.01 -0.14 -24.21
N SER A 108 2.80 -0.65 -24.43
CA SER A 108 1.83 -0.16 -25.42
C SER A 108 0.69 0.62 -24.75
N SER A 109 0.97 1.87 -24.37
CA SER A 109 0.08 3.04 -24.26
C SER A 109 -1.40 2.91 -23.86
N LYS A 110 -1.80 1.88 -23.11
CA LYS A 110 -3.09 1.84 -22.41
C LYS A 110 -2.84 1.74 -20.90
N PRO A 111 -3.36 2.67 -20.08
CA PRO A 111 -3.41 2.45 -18.63
C PRO A 111 -4.30 1.23 -18.39
N TYR A 112 -3.70 0.15 -17.91
CA TYR A 112 -4.47 -0.95 -17.34
C TYR A 112 -4.93 -0.47 -15.94
N HIS A 113 -6.21 -0.68 -15.61
CA HIS A 113 -6.76 -0.51 -14.26
C HIS A 113 -6.83 -1.89 -13.58
N PRO A 114 -5.75 -2.40 -12.95
CA PRO A 114 -5.85 -3.58 -12.12
C PRO A 114 -6.28 -3.12 -10.71
N ASN A 115 -7.58 -2.99 -10.48
CA ASN A 115 -8.13 -3.13 -9.13
C ASN A 115 -8.03 -4.61 -8.75
N VAL A 116 -6.96 -5.00 -8.06
CA VAL A 116 -6.77 -6.41 -7.67
C VAL A 116 -6.38 -6.51 -6.21
N PHE A 117 -7.31 -6.18 -5.32
CA PHE A 117 -7.18 -6.52 -3.89
C PHE A 117 -7.33 -8.05 -3.74
N ASN A 118 -6.27 -8.80 -3.98
CA ASN A 118 -6.19 -10.19 -3.57
C ASN A 118 -5.57 -10.23 -2.18
N LEU A 119 -6.40 -10.51 -1.16
CA LEU A 119 -5.91 -10.87 0.17
C LEU A 119 -5.52 -12.35 0.14
N LEU A 120 -4.23 -12.64 0.22
CA LEU A 120 -3.74 -14.00 0.37
C LEU A 120 -3.51 -14.29 1.86
N LYS A 121 -4.06 -15.42 2.33
CA LYS A 121 -3.75 -16.02 3.64
C LYS A 121 -2.60 -17.01 3.48
#